data_AF-A0AAN7NTZ7-F1
#
_entry.id   AF-A0AAN7NTZ7-F1
#
_cell.length_a   1.000
_cell.length_b   1.000
_cell.length_c   1.000
_cell.angle_alpha   90.00
_cell.angle_beta   90.00
_cell.angle_gamma   90.00
#
_symmetry.space_group_name_H-M   'P 1'
#
loop_
_entity.id
_entity.type
_entity.pdbx_description
1 polymer ?
#
loop_
_entity_poly.entity_id
_entity_poly.type
_entity_poly.pdbx_seq_one_letter_code
_entity_poly.pdbx_strand_id
1 'polypeptide(L)'
;MHATIERALRNKNINVPADYVGVCLQARKLPQSYRVKYFHFGFFKNFNQLNFLTSLRPGRRVGDPVVTNIRAIKYTSDGSLLYKLRHNKINYTTMEYTRRNRKNNNAYFYEELS
;
A
#
# COMPACT_ATOMS: atom_id res chain seq x y z
N MET A 1 -22.29 12.03 -4.91
CA MET A 1 -20.95 12.40 -5.44
C MET A 1 -20.61 11.54 -6.65
N HIS A 2 -20.51 10.22 -6.51
CA HIS A 2 -20.21 9.35 -7.67
C HIS A 2 -21.26 9.48 -8.80
N ALA A 3 -22.55 9.43 -8.49
CA ALA A 3 -23.62 9.55 -9.51
C ALA A 3 -23.63 10.90 -10.26
N THR A 4 -23.31 12.01 -9.59
CA THR A 4 -23.26 13.35 -10.22
C THR A 4 -22.05 13.48 -11.15
N ILE A 5 -20.90 12.94 -10.76
CA ILE A 5 -19.71 12.88 -11.59
C ILE A 5 -19.94 11.97 -12.79
N GLU A 6 -20.52 10.78 -12.58
CA GLU A 6 -20.84 9.85 -13.66
C GLU A 6 -21.78 10.48 -14.69
N ARG A 7 -22.83 11.18 -14.25
CA ARG A 7 -23.74 11.92 -15.13
C ARG A 7 -23.02 13.03 -15.91
N ALA A 8 -22.07 13.72 -15.28
CA ALA A 8 -21.28 14.77 -15.92
C ALA A 8 -20.21 14.24 -16.90
N LEU A 9 -19.81 12.97 -16.74
CA LEU A 9 -18.88 12.28 -17.62
C LEU A 9 -19.55 11.71 -18.88
N ARG A 10 -20.86 11.40 -18.83
CA ARG A 10 -21.60 10.93 -20.00
C ARG A 10 -21.49 11.96 -21.13
N ASN A 11 -21.10 11.48 -22.32
CA ASN A 11 -20.91 12.27 -23.55
C ASN A 11 -19.78 13.32 -23.51
N LYS A 12 -18.82 13.22 -22.57
CA LYS A 12 -17.58 13.99 -22.61
C LYS A 12 -16.42 13.13 -23.10
N ASN A 13 -15.70 13.63 -24.10
CA ASN A 13 -14.44 13.03 -24.52
C ASN A 13 -13.35 13.43 -23.53
N ILE A 14 -12.71 12.43 -22.93
CA ILE A 14 -11.56 12.61 -22.04
C ILE A 14 -10.35 12.10 -22.80
N ASN A 15 -9.47 13.03 -23.16
CA ASN A 15 -8.26 12.71 -23.91
C ASN A 15 -7.06 12.54 -22.97
N VAL A 16 -7.07 13.27 -21.84
CA VAL A 16 -6.01 13.17 -20.81
C VAL A 16 -6.57 13.08 -19.39
N PRO A 17 -5.84 12.46 -18.44
CA PRO A 17 -6.28 12.36 -17.05
C PRO A 17 -6.55 13.72 -16.36
N ALA A 18 -5.91 14.79 -16.81
CA ALA A 18 -6.13 16.14 -16.29
C ALA A 18 -7.55 16.66 -16.58
N ASP A 19 -8.19 16.20 -17.67
CA ASP A 19 -9.54 16.63 -18.07
C ASP A 19 -10.60 16.24 -17.02
N TYR A 20 -10.35 15.14 -16.28
CA TYR A 20 -11.21 14.73 -15.17
C TYR A 20 -11.34 15.81 -14.09
N VAL A 21 -10.31 16.65 -13.90
CA VAL A 21 -10.37 17.73 -12.90
C VAL A 21 -11.49 18.70 -13.25
N GLY A 22 -11.55 19.13 -14.50
CA GLY A 22 -12.60 20.05 -14.99
C GLY A 22 -13.99 19.44 -14.87
N VAL A 23 -14.15 18.17 -15.26
CA VAL A 23 -15.44 17.47 -15.15
C VAL A 23 -15.88 17.33 -13.70
N CYS A 24 -14.98 16.92 -12.81
CA CYS A 24 -15.29 16.75 -11.40
C CYS A 24 -15.60 18.09 -10.71
N LEU A 25 -14.92 19.19 -11.04
CA LEU A 25 -15.25 20.53 -10.51
C LEU A 25 -16.68 20.95 -10.90
N GLN A 26 -17.09 20.63 -12.12
CA GLN A 26 -18.38 21.05 -12.70
C GLN A 26 -19.54 20.06 -12.43
N ALA A 27 -19.24 18.86 -11.93
CA ALA A 27 -20.22 17.77 -11.79
C ALA A 27 -21.35 18.08 -10.81
N ARG A 28 -21.14 18.98 -9.85
CA ARG A 28 -22.18 19.46 -8.93
C ARG A 28 -22.16 20.98 -8.93
N LYS A 29 -23.31 21.63 -9.17
CA LYS A 29 -23.44 23.10 -9.13
C LYS A 29 -24.06 23.59 -7.82
N LEU A 30 -25.07 22.89 -7.30
CA LEU A 30 -25.73 23.20 -6.02
C LEU A 30 -25.50 22.07 -4.99
N PRO A 31 -25.34 22.38 -3.69
CA PRO A 31 -25.17 23.72 -3.10
C PRO A 31 -23.80 24.35 -3.40
N GLN A 32 -22.80 23.55 -3.77
CA GLN A 32 -21.45 24.02 -4.11
C GLN A 32 -20.72 23.00 -4.98
N SER A 33 -19.86 23.49 -5.87
CA SER A 33 -18.90 22.69 -6.64
C SER A 33 -18.00 21.82 -5.78
N TYR A 34 -17.53 20.71 -6.35
CA TYR A 34 -16.56 19.85 -5.67
C TYR A 34 -15.20 20.52 -5.60
N ARG A 35 -14.44 20.24 -4.54
CA ARG A 35 -13.02 20.58 -4.46
C ARG A 35 -12.22 19.39 -4.99
N VAL A 36 -11.61 19.55 -6.16
CA VAL A 36 -10.79 18.50 -6.77
C VAL A 36 -9.33 18.82 -6.50
N LYS A 37 -8.59 17.83 -6.00
CA LYS A 37 -7.13 17.88 -5.88
C LYS A 37 -6.56 16.93 -6.91
N TYR A 38 -5.77 17.46 -7.84
CA TYR A 38 -5.00 16.61 -8.74
C TYR A 38 -3.77 16.09 -8.01
N PHE A 39 -3.56 14.77 -8.03
CA PHE A 39 -2.42 14.17 -7.37
C PHE A 39 -1.20 14.21 -8.28
N HIS A 40 -0.12 14.80 -7.78
CA HIS A 40 1.20 14.69 -8.40
C HIS A 40 1.92 13.44 -7.88
N PHE A 41 2.96 13.00 -8.57
CA PHE A 41 3.77 11.85 -8.15
C PHE A 41 4.28 11.98 -6.70
N GLY A 42 4.52 13.20 -6.22
CA GLY A 42 4.94 13.49 -4.84
C GLY A 42 3.84 13.29 -3.78
N PHE A 43 2.58 13.09 -4.17
CA PHE A 43 1.53 12.70 -3.23
C PHE A 43 1.75 11.28 -2.71
N PHE A 44 2.29 10.40 -3.56
CA PHE A 44 2.53 9.02 -3.18
C PHE A 44 3.79 8.93 -2.33
N LYS A 45 3.69 8.25 -1.18
CA LYS A 45 4.87 7.94 -0.36
C LYS A 45 5.85 7.10 -1.19
N ASN A 46 7.13 7.51 -1.20
CA ASN A 46 8.17 6.79 -1.91
C ASN A 46 8.66 5.60 -1.07
N PHE A 47 8.23 4.40 -1.46
CA PHE A 47 8.66 3.14 -0.82
C PHE A 47 9.89 2.50 -1.48
N ASN A 48 10.50 3.13 -2.49
CA ASN A 48 11.70 2.57 -3.15
C ASN A 48 12.91 2.49 -2.19
N GLN A 49 12.93 3.34 -1.17
CA GLN A 49 13.93 3.30 -0.11
C GLN A 49 13.66 2.19 0.91
N LEU A 50 12.39 1.78 1.03
CA LEU A 50 11.88 0.79 1.98
C LEU A 50 12.04 -0.62 1.41
N ASN A 51 13.30 -1.03 1.18
CA ASN A 51 13.69 -2.36 0.72
C ASN A 51 13.67 -3.39 1.87
N PHE A 52 12.53 -3.52 2.56
CA PHE A 52 12.44 -4.36 3.76
C PHE A 52 12.62 -5.85 3.43
N LEU A 53 11.87 -6.38 2.46
CA LEU A 53 11.74 -7.82 2.22
C LEU A 53 11.45 -8.13 0.75
N THR A 54 12.23 -9.00 0.12
CA THR A 54 11.92 -9.45 -1.26
C THR A 54 10.92 -10.61 -1.30
N SER A 55 10.69 -11.30 -0.17
CA SER A 55 9.81 -12.48 -0.10
C SER A 55 9.35 -12.73 1.34
N LEU A 56 8.06 -13.05 1.50
CA LEU A 56 7.47 -13.51 2.76
C LEU A 56 7.45 -15.04 2.79
N ARG A 57 8.60 -15.67 3.03
CA ARG A 57 8.73 -17.13 3.01
C ARG A 57 9.25 -17.65 4.37
N PRO A 58 8.43 -18.39 5.13
CA PRO A 58 8.82 -18.97 6.42
C PRO A 58 10.02 -19.93 6.36
N GLY A 59 10.10 -20.77 5.32
CA GLY A 59 11.22 -21.71 5.18
C GLY A 59 11.94 -21.66 3.84
N ARG A 60 13.02 -22.42 3.72
CA ARG A 60 14.08 -22.22 2.71
C ARG A 60 14.09 -23.31 1.64
N ARG A 61 13.66 -24.52 1.98
CA ARG A 61 13.75 -25.70 1.13
C ARG A 61 12.41 -26.02 0.48
N VAL A 62 12.46 -26.92 -0.50
CA VAL A 62 11.27 -27.55 -1.07
C VAL A 62 10.62 -28.39 0.03
N GLY A 63 9.30 -28.24 0.20
CA GLY A 63 8.55 -28.85 1.30
C GLY A 63 8.39 -27.98 2.54
N ASP A 64 9.18 -26.90 2.69
CA ASP A 64 9.00 -25.96 3.79
C ASP A 64 7.76 -25.07 3.58
N PRO A 65 7.17 -24.53 4.67
CA PRO A 65 6.04 -23.62 4.59
C PRO A 65 6.35 -22.37 3.76
N VAL A 66 5.42 -22.01 2.88
CA VAL A 66 5.50 -20.86 1.98
C VAL A 66 4.48 -19.80 2.35
N VAL A 67 4.44 -18.69 1.60
CA VAL A 67 3.57 -17.54 1.88
C VAL A 67 2.10 -17.92 2.08
N THR A 68 1.60 -18.90 1.32
CA THR A 68 0.20 -19.38 1.40
C THR A 68 -0.11 -20.15 2.68
N ASN A 69 0.90 -20.64 3.40
CA ASN A 69 0.73 -21.31 4.68
C ASN A 69 0.67 -20.33 5.86
N ILE A 70 0.97 -19.05 5.63
CA ILE A 70 0.93 -18.02 6.67
C ILE A 70 -0.52 -17.68 7.00
N ARG A 71 -0.84 -17.59 8.31
CA ARG A 71 -2.17 -17.26 8.83
C ARG A 71 -2.23 -15.91 9.52
N ALA A 72 -1.11 -15.46 10.07
CA ALA A 72 -0.99 -14.12 10.63
C ALA A 72 0.46 -13.64 10.53
N ILE A 73 0.63 -12.33 10.37
CA ILE A 73 1.90 -11.63 10.34
C ILE A 73 1.83 -10.54 11.41
N LYS A 74 2.92 -10.37 12.16
CA LYS A 74 3.09 -9.31 13.15
C LYS A 74 4.37 -8.54 12.82
N TYR A 75 4.25 -7.23 12.65
CA TYR A 75 5.39 -6.32 12.62
C TYR A 75 5.66 -5.84 14.05
N THR A 76 6.92 -5.79 14.45
CA THR A 76 7.34 -5.23 15.73
C THR A 76 8.03 -3.88 15.52
N SER A 77 8.07 -3.06 16.56
CA SER A 77 8.63 -1.69 16.53
C SER A 77 10.13 -1.64 16.23
N ASP A 78 10.84 -2.75 16.48
CA ASP A 78 12.23 -2.98 16.09
C ASP A 78 12.42 -3.30 14.59
N GLY A 79 11.33 -3.38 13.82
CA GLY A 79 11.34 -3.71 12.40
C GLY A 79 11.42 -5.21 12.11
N SER A 80 11.33 -6.08 13.13
CA SER A 80 11.26 -7.52 12.93
C SER A 80 9.88 -7.96 12.41
N LEU A 81 9.86 -9.03 11.62
CA LEU A 81 8.65 -9.63 11.08
C LEU A 81 8.44 -11.01 11.70
N LEU A 82 7.30 -11.23 12.33
CA LEU A 82 6.93 -12.53 12.89
C LEU A 82 5.69 -13.09 12.19
N TYR A 83 5.56 -14.42 12.21
CA TYR A 83 4.46 -15.11 11.53
C TYR A 83 3.88 -16.26 12.38
N LYS A 84 2.67 -16.69 11.99
CA LYS A 84 2.01 -17.92 12.47
C LYS A 84 1.51 -18.75 11.30
N LEU A 85 1.59 -20.06 11.42
CA LEU A 85 1.05 -21.02 10.44
C LEU A 85 -0.31 -21.60 10.85
N ARG A 86 -0.71 -21.43 12.12
CA ARG A 86 -1.99 -21.90 12.66
C ARG A 86 -2.62 -20.78 13.48
N HIS A 87 -3.93 -20.59 13.35
CA HIS A 87 -4.67 -19.57 14.11
C HIS A 87 -4.57 -19.81 15.63
N ASN A 88 -4.63 -21.07 16.05
CA ASN A 88 -4.63 -21.46 17.47
C ASN A 88 -3.25 -21.39 18.13
N LYS A 89 -2.17 -21.15 17.37
CA LYS A 89 -0.83 -21.02 17.95
C LYS A 89 -0.75 -19.65 18.63
N ILE A 90 -0.52 -19.62 19.95
CA ILE A 90 -0.44 -18.38 20.73
C ILE A 90 0.81 -17.58 20.35
N ASN A 91 1.96 -18.26 20.22
CA ASN A 91 3.24 -17.62 19.98
C ASN A 91 3.49 -17.40 18.48
N TYR A 92 4.00 -16.22 18.15
CA TYR A 92 4.55 -15.90 16.84
C TYR A 92 5.98 -16.44 16.72
N THR A 93 6.41 -16.74 15.50
CA THR A 93 7.78 -17.16 15.20
C THR A 93 8.44 -16.09 14.33
N THR A 94 9.68 -15.74 14.63
CA THR A 94 10.44 -14.75 13.85
C THR A 94 10.67 -15.27 12.42
N MET A 95 10.43 -14.42 11.43
CA MET A 95 10.79 -14.70 10.04
C MET A 95 12.27 -14.37 9.86
N GLU A 96 13.13 -15.35 10.11
CA GLU A 96 14.58 -15.19 9.99
C GLU A 96 15.03 -15.07 8.53
N TYR A 97 14.32 -15.76 7.62
CA TYR A 97 14.69 -15.88 6.21
C TYR A 97 14.08 -14.77 5.38
N THR A 98 14.58 -13.58 5.65
CA THR A 98 14.28 -12.40 4.87
C THR A 98 15.44 -12.19 3.91
N ARG A 99 15.23 -12.40 2.61
CA ARG A 99 16.23 -11.98 1.63
C ARG A 99 16.25 -10.46 1.65
N ARG A 100 17.17 -9.89 2.43
CA ARG A 100 17.47 -8.46 2.41
C ARG A 100 18.05 -8.13 1.03
N ASN A 101 17.49 -7.11 0.39
CA ASN A 101 18.02 -6.62 -0.86
C ASN A 101 19.44 -6.07 -0.56
N ARG A 102 20.48 -6.62 -1.21
CA ARG A 102 21.90 -6.35 -0.89
C ARG A 102 22.33 -4.89 -1.09
N LYS A 103 21.42 -4.00 -1.51
CA LYS A 103 21.72 -2.62 -1.93
C LYS A 103 21.58 -1.56 -0.84
N ASN A 104 20.90 -1.78 0.30
CA ASN A 104 20.58 -0.68 1.23
C ASN A 104 20.92 -1.00 2.70
N ASN A 105 21.88 -0.24 3.26
CA ASN A 105 22.33 -0.28 4.66
C ASN A 105 21.70 0.84 5.53
N ASN A 106 20.53 1.38 5.18
CA ASN A 106 19.90 2.41 6.01
C ASN A 106 18.69 1.83 6.73
N ALA A 107 18.83 1.63 8.04
CA ALA A 107 17.74 1.35 8.96
C ALA A 107 16.93 2.64 9.13
N TYR A 108 15.71 2.67 8.59
CA TYR A 108 14.79 3.78 8.79
C TYR A 108 13.86 3.46 9.95
N PHE A 109 13.96 4.25 11.02
CA PHE A 109 12.98 4.31 12.09
C PHE A 109 11.80 5.17 11.62
N TYR A 110 10.58 4.69 11.87
CA TYR A 110 9.38 5.52 11.71
C TYR A 110 9.30 6.45 12.93
N GLU A 111 9.61 7.73 12.75
CA GLU A 111 9.08 8.75 13.65
C GLU A 111 7.60 8.93 13.33
N GLU A 112 6.76 8.65 14.33
CA GLU A 112 5.32 8.93 14.27
C GLU A 112 5.13 10.45 14.17
N LEU A 113 4.72 10.92 12.99
CA LEU A 113 4.33 12.32 12.80
C LEU A 113 3.03 12.58 13.58
N SER A 114 3.16 13.38 14.65
CA SER A 114 2.04 14.04 15.37
C SER A 114 1.44 15.17 14.54
#